data_AF-A0A7T8K9D8-F1
#
_entry.id   AF-A0A7T8K9D8-F1
#
_cell.length_a   1.000
_cell.length_b   1.000
_cell.length_c   1.000
_cell.angle_alpha   90.00
_cell.angle_beta   90.00
_cell.angle_gamma   90.00
#
_symmetry.space_group_name_H-M   'P 1'
#
loop_
_entity.id
_entity.type
_entity.pdbx_description
1 polymer ?
#
loop_
_entity_poly.entity_id
_entity_poly.type
_entity_poly.pdbx_seq_one_letter_code
_entity_poly.pdbx_strand_id
1 'polypeptide(L)'
;MKMSELAKKKSVDPSTVSKAVKAAGGRSLRKVERPLLTQRHRDLRLDRCRRILSDLKHNGDRVVFFSDEKTFTVDPVYNKQNDRVICFGNVSNVIRSVSKTKHPASVMMLGIVASTGDKMPPIWFPTGYRLTGADYLELLKTKITKKSGKSSYVFQQDGAPAHTCNAVQDWMETNMKFWPKTMWPPQSPDLNPLDFSFWWHVESQACRVRHSNVEDLKTSVEKKWKAMKRSYIITVCQAFRRRVEAVIEAKGAKFTND
;
A
#
# COMPACT_ATOMS: atom_id res chain seq x y z
N MET A 1 -6.70 21.54 -15.24
CA MET A 1 -6.67 22.02 -16.64
C MET A 1 -5.60 21.25 -17.39
N LYS A 2 -5.91 20.61 -18.52
CA LYS A 2 -4.89 19.94 -19.34
C LYS A 2 -4.06 20.98 -20.11
N MET A 3 -2.79 20.69 -20.39
CA MET A 3 -1.94 21.55 -21.24
C MET A 3 -2.55 21.79 -22.61
N SER A 4 -3.21 20.77 -23.18
CA SER A 4 -3.92 20.87 -24.45
C SER A 4 -5.19 21.73 -24.38
N GLU A 5 -5.89 21.74 -23.25
CA GLU A 5 -7.05 22.62 -23.03
C GLU A 5 -6.60 24.08 -22.90
N LEU A 6 -5.50 24.33 -22.19
CA LEU A 6 -4.92 25.67 -22.07
C LEU A 6 -4.37 26.17 -23.41
N ALA A 7 -3.74 25.29 -24.18
CA ALA A 7 -3.25 25.56 -25.54
C ALA A 7 -4.39 25.96 -26.48
N LYS A 8 -5.49 25.19 -26.50
CA LYS A 8 -6.70 25.53 -27.25
C LYS A 8 -7.32 26.85 -26.80
N LYS A 9 -7.42 27.09 -25.49
CA LYS A 9 -7.99 28.33 -24.93
C LYS A 9 -7.16 29.56 -25.30
N LYS A 10 -5.85 29.40 -25.48
CA LYS A 10 -4.91 30.47 -25.80
C LYS A 10 -4.52 30.52 -27.27
N SER A 11 -5.07 29.63 -28.11
CA SER A 11 -4.72 29.50 -29.54
C SER A 11 -3.21 29.41 -29.78
N VAL A 12 -2.50 28.69 -28.92
CA VAL A 12 -1.05 28.48 -29.03
C VAL A 12 -0.74 26.99 -29.06
N ASP A 13 0.45 26.66 -29.58
CA ASP A 13 0.94 25.29 -29.56
C ASP A 13 1.12 24.77 -28.11
N PRO A 14 0.78 23.50 -27.80
CA PRO A 14 1.00 22.92 -26.48
C PRO A 14 2.44 23.01 -25.97
N SER A 15 3.44 23.02 -26.86
CA SER A 15 4.84 23.21 -26.50
C SER A 15 5.13 24.63 -25.97
N THR A 16 4.46 25.65 -26.52
CA THR A 16 4.52 27.04 -26.04
C THR A 16 3.96 27.14 -24.63
N VAL A 17 2.81 26.50 -24.38
CA VAL A 17 2.24 26.41 -23.02
C VAL A 17 3.20 25.69 -22.07
N SER A 18 3.84 24.60 -22.51
CA SER A 18 4.80 23.84 -21.71
C SER A 18 6.02 24.67 -21.30
N LYS A 19 6.57 25.46 -22.23
CA LYS A 19 7.67 26.39 -21.93
C LYS A 19 7.23 27.47 -20.95
N ALA A 20 6.09 28.10 -21.18
CA ALA A 20 5.56 29.15 -20.31
C ALA A 20 5.26 28.65 -18.89
N VAL A 21 4.64 27.47 -18.74
CA VAL A 21 4.37 26.86 -17.45
C VAL A 21 5.67 26.58 -16.69
N LYS A 22 6.70 26.05 -17.37
CA LYS A 22 8.01 25.82 -16.74
C LYS A 22 8.70 27.13 -16.33
N ALA A 23 8.66 28.15 -17.18
CA ALA A 23 9.24 29.47 -16.90
C ALA A 23 8.58 30.14 -15.69
N ALA A 24 7.28 29.92 -15.48
CA ALA A 24 6.53 30.37 -14.31
C ALA A 24 6.72 29.48 -13.06
N GLY A 25 7.66 28.53 -13.07
CA GLY A 25 7.90 27.59 -11.96
C GLY A 25 6.86 26.46 -11.85
N GLY A 26 5.93 26.37 -12.80
CA GLY A 26 4.89 25.34 -12.85
C GLY A 26 5.45 23.97 -13.23
N ARG A 27 4.87 22.92 -12.63
CA ARG A 27 5.26 21.53 -12.87
C ARG A 27 4.15 20.78 -13.61
N SER A 28 4.53 19.98 -14.61
CA SER A 28 3.61 19.08 -15.29
C SER A 28 3.42 17.81 -14.46
N LEU A 29 2.27 17.70 -13.79
CA LEU A 29 1.91 16.50 -13.00
C LEU A 29 1.12 15.50 -13.86
N ARG A 30 1.35 14.20 -13.61
CA ARG A 30 0.60 13.13 -14.27
C ARG A 30 -0.66 12.81 -13.46
N LYS A 31 -1.79 12.60 -14.14
CA LYS A 31 -3.00 12.05 -13.51
C LYS A 31 -2.77 10.60 -13.09
N VAL A 32 -3.18 10.26 -11.87
CA VAL A 32 -3.08 8.91 -11.31
C VAL A 32 -4.49 8.36 -11.12
N GLU A 33 -4.73 7.14 -11.59
CA GLU A 33 -5.99 6.42 -11.33
C GLU A 33 -6.08 6.07 -9.85
N ARG A 34 -7.22 6.35 -9.23
CA ARG A 34 -7.45 6.07 -7.81
C ARG A 34 -8.94 5.72 -7.60
N PRO A 35 -9.29 4.78 -6.72
CA PRO A 35 -10.69 4.38 -6.46
C PRO A 35 -11.60 5.57 -6.19
N LEU A 36 -12.81 5.57 -6.74
CA LEU A 36 -13.76 6.67 -6.54
C LEU A 36 -14.27 6.65 -5.08
N LEU A 37 -14.03 7.74 -4.35
CA LEU A 37 -14.60 7.93 -3.02
C LEU A 37 -15.97 8.60 -3.16
N THR A 38 -17.02 7.85 -2.83
CA THR A 38 -18.39 8.38 -2.65
C THR A 38 -18.43 9.32 -1.45
N GLN A 39 -19.47 10.15 -1.33
CA GLN A 39 -19.63 11.02 -0.16
C GLN A 39 -19.68 10.20 1.14
N ARG A 40 -20.44 9.09 1.13
CA ARG A 40 -20.48 8.12 2.24
C ARG A 40 -19.10 7.60 2.64
N HIS A 41 -18.22 7.31 1.67
CA HIS A 41 -16.84 6.89 1.99
C HIS A 41 -16.06 8.01 2.67
N ARG A 42 -16.21 9.26 2.23
CA ARG A 42 -15.53 10.42 2.85
C ARG A 42 -16.01 10.62 4.28
N ASP A 43 -17.31 10.56 4.52
CA ASP A 43 -17.88 10.74 5.86
C ASP A 43 -17.40 9.64 6.82
N LEU A 44 -17.42 8.38 6.36
CA LEU A 44 -16.88 7.25 7.12
C LEU A 44 -15.37 7.38 7.36
N ARG A 45 -14.60 7.82 6.36
CA ARG A 45 -13.16 8.07 6.51
C ARG A 45 -12.90 9.15 7.54
N LEU A 46 -13.64 10.26 7.50
CA LEU A 46 -13.50 11.36 8.46
C LEU A 46 -13.82 10.92 9.89
N ASP A 47 -14.97 10.27 10.10
CA ASP A 47 -15.37 9.77 11.42
C ASP A 47 -14.34 8.79 11.99
N ARG A 48 -13.96 7.78 11.19
CA ARG A 48 -13.03 6.73 11.62
C ARG A 48 -11.62 7.27 11.85
N CYS A 49 -11.12 8.18 11.02
CA CYS A 49 -9.83 8.85 11.27
C CYS A 49 -9.84 9.67 12.56
N ARG A 50 -10.94 10.35 12.90
CA ARG A 50 -11.06 11.05 14.20
C ARG A 50 -11.00 10.08 15.37
N ARG A 51 -11.67 8.93 15.28
CA ARG A 51 -11.59 7.86 16.29
C ARG A 51 -10.17 7.34 16.44
N ILE A 52 -9.49 7.04 15.32
CA ILE A 52 -8.09 6.59 15.31
C ILE A 52 -7.20 7.64 15.96
N LEU A 53 -7.35 8.92 15.60
CA LEU A 53 -6.54 9.98 16.19
C LEU A 53 -6.78 10.11 17.70
N SER A 54 -8.02 9.97 18.17
CA SER A 54 -8.35 9.96 19.60
C SER A 54 -7.69 8.78 20.31
N ASP A 55 -7.82 7.58 19.75
CA ASP A 55 -7.24 6.35 20.30
C ASP A 55 -5.70 6.41 20.33
N LEU A 56 -5.05 6.97 19.31
CA LEU A 56 -3.60 7.22 19.30
C LEU A 56 -3.16 8.24 20.35
N LYS A 57 -4.02 9.22 20.71
CA LYS A 57 -3.72 10.20 21.77
C LYS A 57 -3.79 9.56 23.16
N HIS A 58 -4.76 8.68 23.40
CA HIS A 58 -4.94 8.01 24.69
C HIS A 58 -4.02 6.81 24.89
N ASN A 59 -3.57 6.18 23.79
CA ASN A 59 -2.78 4.95 23.82
C ASN A 59 -1.45 5.09 23.05
N GLY A 60 -0.80 6.26 23.13
CA GLY A 60 0.36 6.61 22.29
C GLY A 60 1.57 5.68 22.41
N ASP A 61 1.75 5.04 23.57
CA ASP A 61 2.91 4.17 23.85
C ASP A 61 2.71 2.73 23.36
N ARG A 62 1.53 2.39 22.84
CA ARG A 62 1.25 1.02 22.40
C ARG A 62 1.87 0.71 21.05
N VAL A 63 2.26 -0.54 20.88
CA VAL A 63 2.72 -1.05 19.58
C VAL A 63 1.53 -1.23 18.65
N VAL A 64 1.61 -0.72 17.43
CA VAL A 64 0.62 -0.98 16.38
C VAL A 64 1.19 -2.02 15.44
N PHE A 65 0.52 -3.16 15.33
CA PHE A 65 0.80 -4.16 14.31
C PHE A 65 -0.06 -3.87 13.09
N PHE A 66 0.56 -3.54 11.97
CA PHE A 66 -0.11 -3.38 10.69
C PHE A 66 -0.03 -4.70 9.92
N SER A 67 -1.14 -5.09 9.30
CA SER A 67 -1.25 -6.28 8.47
C SER A 67 -1.94 -5.97 7.16
N ASP A 68 -1.57 -6.71 6.12
CA ASP A 68 -2.13 -6.60 4.78
C ASP A 68 -1.68 -7.78 3.90
N GLU A 69 -2.47 -8.08 2.87
CA GLU A 69 -2.14 -9.09 1.86
C GLU A 69 -1.75 -8.44 0.53
N LYS A 70 -0.68 -8.95 -0.08
CA LYS A 70 -0.29 -8.57 -1.44
C LYS A 70 -0.10 -9.78 -2.34
N THR A 71 -0.69 -9.71 -3.53
CA THR A 71 -0.41 -10.63 -4.62
C THR A 71 0.80 -10.14 -5.42
N PHE A 72 1.82 -10.98 -5.54
CA PHE A 72 2.98 -10.77 -6.39
C PHE A 72 2.86 -11.61 -7.67
N THR A 73 3.38 -11.10 -8.78
CA THR A 73 3.40 -11.79 -10.07
C THR A 73 4.82 -12.09 -10.52
N VAL A 74 5.02 -13.17 -11.29
CA VAL A 74 6.34 -13.49 -11.88
C VAL A 74 6.81 -12.49 -12.93
N ASP A 75 5.90 -11.69 -13.47
CA ASP A 75 6.20 -10.63 -14.43
C ASP A 75 6.93 -9.45 -13.76
N PRO A 76 7.81 -8.76 -14.49
CA PRO A 76 8.53 -7.62 -13.95
C PRO A 76 7.61 -6.43 -13.68
N VAL A 77 7.89 -5.74 -12.58
CA VAL A 77 7.28 -4.48 -12.20
C VAL A 77 8.14 -3.34 -12.72
N TYR A 78 7.50 -2.47 -13.49
CA TYR A 78 8.15 -1.40 -14.24
C TYR A 78 7.78 -0.04 -13.66
N ASN A 79 8.79 0.74 -13.28
CA ASN A 79 8.63 2.11 -12.86
C ASN A 79 8.68 3.04 -14.08
N LYS A 80 7.50 3.37 -14.61
CA LYS A 80 7.33 4.26 -15.78
C LYS A 80 8.03 5.62 -15.66
N GLN A 81 8.32 6.10 -14.45
CA GLN A 81 9.01 7.38 -14.26
C GLN A 81 10.53 7.24 -14.38
N ASN A 82 11.09 6.15 -13.86
CA ASN A 82 12.54 5.96 -13.72
C ASN A 82 13.14 5.10 -14.83
N ASP A 83 12.38 4.16 -15.38
CA ASP A 83 12.87 3.21 -16.38
C ASP A 83 12.76 3.77 -17.81
N ARG A 84 13.18 5.03 -18.01
CA ARG A 84 13.10 5.72 -19.31
C ARG A 84 14.25 5.27 -20.21
N VAL A 85 13.93 4.83 -21.41
CA VAL A 85 14.94 4.59 -22.46
C VAL A 85 15.21 5.92 -23.15
N ILE A 86 16.45 6.41 -23.05
CA ILE A 86 16.94 7.59 -23.75
C ILE A 86 17.66 7.11 -25.01
N CYS A 87 17.29 7.62 -26.17
CA CYS A 87 17.93 7.32 -27.44
C CYS A 87 18.33 8.62 -28.14
N PHE A 88 19.53 8.63 -28.69
CA PHE A 88 20.02 9.65 -29.60
C PHE A 88 20.28 8.96 -30.95
N GLY A 89 19.61 9.40 -32.03
CA GLY A 89 19.70 8.78 -33.36
C GLY A 89 18.41 8.08 -33.83
N ASN A 90 18.53 7.22 -34.85
CA ASN A 90 17.37 6.62 -35.52
C ASN A 90 16.64 5.62 -34.60
N VAL A 91 15.34 5.83 -34.45
CA VAL A 91 14.51 5.29 -33.36
C VAL A 91 14.04 3.84 -33.63
N SER A 92 14.32 3.31 -34.83
CA SER A 92 13.79 2.04 -35.33
C SER A 92 14.21 0.81 -34.52
N ASN A 93 15.34 0.87 -33.81
CA ASN A 93 15.89 -0.30 -33.08
C ASN A 93 15.71 -0.21 -31.55
N VAL A 94 15.00 0.80 -31.05
CA VAL A 94 14.78 0.95 -29.59
C VAL A 94 13.59 0.12 -29.16
N ILE A 95 13.84 -1.02 -28.52
CA ILE A 95 12.79 -1.85 -27.91
C ILE A 95 12.21 -1.08 -26.70
N ARG A 96 11.02 -0.51 -26.90
CA ARG A 96 10.26 0.21 -25.85
C ARG A 96 9.24 -0.67 -25.11
N SER A 97 9.12 -1.94 -25.51
CA SER A 97 8.09 -2.86 -25.02
C SER A 97 8.67 -3.88 -24.05
N VAL A 98 7.98 -4.08 -22.93
CA VAL A 98 8.21 -5.22 -22.04
C VAL A 98 7.09 -6.24 -22.31
N SER A 99 7.48 -7.46 -22.64
CA SER A 99 6.53 -8.56 -22.82
C SER A 99 5.93 -8.97 -21.47
N LYS A 100 4.60 -8.94 -21.38
CA LYS A 100 3.85 -9.43 -20.22
C LYS A 100 3.08 -10.68 -20.58
N THR A 101 2.94 -11.57 -19.60
CA THR A 101 2.09 -12.75 -19.74
C THR A 101 0.63 -12.34 -19.55
N LYS A 102 -0.30 -12.87 -20.34
CA LYS A 102 -1.74 -12.53 -20.23
C LYS A 102 -2.33 -12.91 -18.87
N HIS A 103 -1.87 -14.04 -18.32
CA HIS A 103 -2.23 -14.55 -16.99
C HIS A 103 -0.94 -14.97 -16.28
N PRO A 104 -0.18 -14.02 -15.69
CA PRO A 104 1.07 -14.36 -15.04
C PRO A 104 0.80 -15.21 -13.80
N ALA A 105 1.67 -16.18 -13.55
CA ALA A 105 1.66 -16.90 -12.28
C ALA A 105 1.83 -15.90 -11.13
N SER A 106 1.05 -16.09 -10.07
CA SER A 106 0.99 -15.17 -8.95
C SER A 106 0.79 -15.89 -7.62
N VAL A 107 1.24 -15.26 -6.55
CA VAL A 107 1.13 -15.80 -5.19
C VAL A 107 0.85 -14.68 -4.20
N MET A 108 -0.02 -14.95 -3.23
CA MET A 108 -0.39 -14.01 -2.19
C MET A 108 0.53 -14.17 -0.97
N MET A 109 0.90 -13.04 -0.38
CA MET A 109 1.71 -12.93 0.83
C MET A 109 0.98 -12.09 1.87
N LEU A 110 0.87 -12.56 3.10
CA LEU A 110 0.55 -11.73 4.26
C LEU A 110 1.85 -11.17 4.84
N GLY A 111 1.88 -9.85 5.01
CA GLY A 111 2.94 -9.15 5.74
C GLY A 111 2.41 -8.55 7.04
N ILE A 112 3.20 -8.67 8.11
CA ILE A 112 2.92 -8.05 9.40
C ILE A 112 4.15 -7.29 9.87
N VAL A 113 3.95 -6.04 10.26
CA VAL A 113 4.99 -5.13 10.73
C VAL A 113 4.53 -4.42 12.01
N ALA A 114 5.45 -4.25 12.95
CA ALA A 114 5.22 -3.52 14.19
C ALA A 114 5.71 -2.08 14.05
N SER A 115 5.04 -1.14 14.71
CA SER A 115 5.49 0.26 14.79
C SER A 115 6.89 0.42 15.42
N THR A 116 7.36 -0.58 16.19
CA THR A 116 8.70 -0.66 16.80
C THR A 116 9.82 -1.05 15.83
N GLY A 117 9.46 -1.34 14.58
CA GLY A 117 10.40 -1.71 13.52
C GLY A 117 10.57 -3.22 13.32
N ASP A 118 9.89 -4.04 14.11
CA ASP A 118 9.88 -5.49 13.95
C ASP A 118 8.98 -5.90 12.78
N LYS A 119 9.27 -7.06 12.19
CA LYS A 119 8.48 -7.63 11.09
C LYS A 119 8.43 -9.14 11.25
N MET A 120 7.28 -9.72 10.95
CA MET A 120 7.16 -11.18 10.91
C MET A 120 7.81 -11.73 9.63
N PRO A 121 8.28 -13.00 9.64
CA PRO A 121 8.55 -13.72 8.41
C PRO A 121 7.32 -13.69 7.49
N PRO A 122 7.50 -13.56 6.17
CA PRO A 122 6.40 -13.62 5.21
C PRO A 122 5.56 -14.88 5.37
N ILE A 123 4.24 -14.73 5.28
CA ILE A 123 3.31 -15.86 5.26
C ILE A 123 2.80 -15.99 3.84
N TRP A 124 3.14 -17.09 3.17
CA TRP A 124 2.73 -17.36 1.80
C TRP A 124 1.49 -18.24 1.76
N PHE A 125 0.53 -17.85 0.93
CA PHE A 125 -0.62 -18.68 0.61
C PHE A 125 -0.34 -19.57 -0.60
N PRO A 126 -1.11 -20.66 -0.80
CA PRO A 126 -1.05 -21.44 -2.03
C PRO A 126 -1.31 -20.59 -3.28
N THR A 127 -0.80 -21.03 -4.43
CA THR A 127 -1.05 -20.36 -5.73
C THR A 127 -2.52 -20.45 -6.12
N GLY A 128 -3.09 -19.36 -6.65
CA GLY A 128 -4.51 -19.32 -7.04
C GLY A 128 -5.50 -19.32 -5.86
N TYR A 129 -4.99 -19.13 -4.64
CA TYR A 129 -5.77 -19.22 -3.42
C TYR A 129 -6.60 -17.95 -3.16
N ARG A 130 -7.78 -18.14 -2.60
CA ARG A 130 -8.64 -17.06 -2.11
C ARG A 130 -8.77 -17.22 -0.60
N LEU A 131 -8.23 -16.25 0.14
CA LEU A 131 -8.31 -16.22 1.59
C LEU A 131 -9.78 -16.14 2.05
N THR A 132 -10.24 -17.14 2.80
CA THR A 132 -11.55 -17.12 3.45
C THR A 132 -11.43 -16.71 4.92
N GLY A 133 -12.57 -16.42 5.56
CA GLY A 133 -12.59 -16.12 7.00
C GLY A 133 -12.14 -17.30 7.87
N ALA A 134 -12.41 -18.55 7.45
CA ALA A 134 -11.97 -19.73 8.19
C ALA A 134 -10.43 -19.88 8.14
N ASP A 135 -9.85 -19.70 6.95
CA ASP A 135 -8.41 -19.75 6.75
C ASP A 135 -7.70 -18.63 7.52
N TYR A 136 -8.27 -17.42 7.49
CA TYR A 136 -7.74 -16.28 8.24
C TYR A 136 -7.80 -16.51 9.75
N LEU A 137 -8.89 -17.11 10.24
CA LEU A 137 -9.04 -17.47 11.64
C LEU A 137 -8.00 -18.52 12.08
N GLU A 138 -7.76 -19.55 11.27
CA GLU A 138 -6.72 -20.54 11.53
C GLU A 138 -5.33 -19.90 11.56
N LEU A 139 -5.07 -19.00 10.62
CA LEU A 139 -3.82 -18.26 10.55
C LEU A 139 -3.57 -17.41 11.79
N LEU A 140 -4.60 -16.68 12.25
CA LEU A 140 -4.55 -15.90 13.48
C LEU A 140 -4.17 -16.78 14.67
N LYS A 141 -4.89 -17.91 14.85
CA LYS A 141 -4.68 -18.89 15.94
C LYS A 141 -3.30 -19.50 15.95
N THR A 142 -2.78 -19.87 14.77
CA THR A 142 -1.58 -20.73 14.67
C THR A 142 -0.28 -19.95 14.49
N LYS A 143 -0.32 -18.82 13.77
CA LYS A 143 0.88 -18.07 13.37
C LYS A 143 1.01 -16.71 14.08
N ILE A 144 -0.09 -16.04 14.41
CA ILE A 144 -0.08 -14.63 14.87
C ILE A 144 -0.19 -14.55 16.40
N THR A 145 -1.02 -15.36 17.05
CA THR A 145 -1.22 -15.31 18.52
C THR A 145 -0.12 -15.95 19.36
N LYS A 146 0.99 -16.39 18.78
CA LYS A 146 2.12 -16.91 19.56
C LYS A 146 2.85 -15.76 20.28
N LYS A 147 2.32 -15.40 21.45
CA LYS A 147 2.90 -14.63 22.58
C LYS A 147 3.96 -13.59 22.18
N SER A 148 3.54 -12.34 21.94
CA SER A 148 4.41 -11.18 22.12
C SER A 148 4.19 -10.61 23.52
N GLY A 149 5.30 -10.24 24.17
CA GLY A 149 5.41 -10.00 25.61
C GLY A 149 4.69 -8.76 26.17
N LYS A 150 5.15 -8.33 27.35
CA LYS A 150 4.54 -7.37 28.31
C LYS A 150 4.13 -5.97 27.78
N SER A 151 4.25 -5.68 26.48
CA SER A 151 3.95 -4.36 25.91
C SER A 151 2.50 -4.26 25.44
N SER A 152 1.82 -3.16 25.79
CA SER A 152 0.49 -2.84 25.25
C SER A 152 0.57 -2.77 23.72
N TYR A 153 -0.39 -3.39 23.01
CA TYR A 153 -0.43 -3.41 21.56
C TYR A 153 -1.85 -3.31 21.00
N VAL A 154 -1.95 -3.04 19.70
CA VAL A 154 -3.17 -3.20 18.91
C VAL A 154 -2.83 -3.82 17.56
N PHE A 155 -3.66 -4.75 17.11
CA PHE A 155 -3.61 -5.33 15.79
C PHE A 155 -4.54 -4.57 14.83
N GLN A 156 -4.00 -4.12 13.70
CA GLN A 156 -4.73 -3.50 12.62
C GLN A 156 -4.90 -4.49 11.47
N GLN A 157 -6.13 -4.57 10.98
CA GLN A 157 -6.51 -5.25 9.74
C GLN A 157 -7.49 -4.38 8.96
N ASP A 158 -7.64 -4.62 7.66
CA ASP A 158 -8.52 -3.85 6.81
C ASP A 158 -9.99 -4.36 6.89
N GLY A 159 -10.84 -3.82 6.02
CA GLY A 159 -12.27 -4.16 5.97
C GLY A 159 -12.61 -5.37 5.09
N ALA A 160 -11.65 -6.24 4.73
CA ALA A 160 -11.91 -7.37 3.85
C ALA A 160 -12.97 -8.34 4.43
N PRO A 161 -13.77 -9.02 3.58
CA PRO A 161 -14.79 -9.95 4.06
C PRO A 161 -14.25 -11.08 4.95
N ALA A 162 -13.02 -11.57 4.69
CA ALA A 162 -12.37 -12.56 5.52
C ALA A 162 -12.08 -12.05 6.94
N HIS A 163 -11.74 -10.76 7.07
CA HIS A 163 -11.38 -10.13 8.35
C HIS A 163 -12.61 -9.74 9.16
N THR A 164 -13.69 -9.37 8.49
CA THR A 164 -14.89 -8.78 9.11
C THR A 164 -16.00 -9.78 9.43
N CYS A 165 -15.83 -11.06 9.08
CA CYS A 165 -16.80 -12.10 9.38
C CYS A 165 -16.91 -12.34 10.90
N ASN A 166 -18.10 -12.75 11.36
CA ASN A 166 -18.39 -12.87 12.80
C ASN A 166 -17.40 -13.81 13.50
N ALA A 167 -17.13 -14.99 12.92
CA ALA A 167 -16.20 -15.96 13.50
C ALA A 167 -14.80 -15.40 13.77
N VAL A 168 -14.30 -14.51 12.91
CA VAL A 168 -13.00 -13.84 13.11
C VAL A 168 -13.11 -12.75 14.17
N GLN A 169 -14.13 -11.89 14.07
CA GLN A 169 -14.32 -10.79 15.02
C GLN A 169 -14.52 -11.30 16.46
N ASP A 170 -15.42 -12.27 16.67
CA ASP A 170 -15.73 -12.86 17.99
C ASP A 170 -14.49 -13.50 18.63
N TRP A 171 -13.70 -14.20 17.81
CA TRP A 171 -12.46 -14.80 18.29
C TRP A 171 -11.42 -13.74 18.64
N MET A 172 -11.25 -12.70 17.82
CA MET A 172 -10.28 -11.63 18.09
C MET A 172 -10.65 -10.85 19.34
N GLU A 173 -11.92 -10.54 19.58
CA GLU A 173 -12.41 -9.87 20.80
C GLU A 173 -12.01 -10.62 22.07
N THR A 174 -12.02 -11.95 22.02
CA THR A 174 -11.70 -12.81 23.16
C THR A 174 -10.18 -13.04 23.32
N ASN A 175 -9.41 -13.03 22.22
CA ASN A 175 -8.04 -13.56 22.20
C ASN A 175 -6.94 -12.53 21.92
N MET A 176 -7.25 -11.33 21.43
CA MET A 176 -6.24 -10.31 21.14
C MET A 176 -6.76 -8.86 21.20
N LYS A 177 -5.85 -7.90 21.30
CA LYS A 177 -6.20 -6.48 21.18
C LYS A 177 -6.12 -6.07 19.72
N PHE A 178 -7.23 -5.61 19.17
CA PHE A 178 -7.33 -5.23 17.77
C PHE A 178 -8.25 -4.03 17.57
N TRP A 179 -8.15 -3.40 16.42
CA TRP A 179 -9.12 -2.40 15.98
C TRP A 179 -10.33 -3.10 15.35
N PRO A 180 -11.55 -2.91 15.89
CA PRO A 180 -12.74 -3.55 15.35
C PRO A 180 -13.03 -3.07 13.92
N LYS A 181 -13.85 -3.81 13.17
CA LYS A 181 -14.23 -3.47 11.77
C LYS A 181 -14.80 -2.05 11.56
N THR A 182 -15.30 -1.44 12.64
CA THR A 182 -15.84 -0.07 12.65
C THR A 182 -14.76 1.00 12.77
N MET A 183 -13.52 0.62 13.11
CA MET A 183 -12.42 1.53 13.38
C MET A 183 -11.59 1.87 12.14
N TRP A 184 -11.30 0.88 11.29
CA TRP A 184 -10.47 1.12 10.10
C TRP A 184 -11.27 1.76 8.96
N PRO A 185 -10.86 2.90 8.39
CA PRO A 185 -11.62 3.60 7.36
C PRO A 185 -11.69 2.85 6.01
N PRO A 186 -12.85 2.83 5.32
CA PRO A 186 -12.99 2.11 4.06
C PRO A 186 -12.15 2.74 2.94
N GLN A 187 -11.64 1.90 2.03
CA GLN A 187 -10.81 2.30 0.89
C GLN A 187 -9.62 3.20 1.28
N SER A 188 -8.87 2.79 2.31
CA SER A 188 -7.79 3.62 2.88
C SER A 188 -6.38 3.00 2.78
N PRO A 189 -5.93 2.59 1.58
CA PRO A 189 -4.54 2.15 1.40
C PRO A 189 -3.54 3.30 1.64
N ASP A 190 -4.00 4.55 1.61
CA ASP A 190 -3.21 5.73 1.94
C ASP A 190 -2.86 5.84 3.44
N LEU A 191 -3.47 5.01 4.29
CA LEU A 191 -3.21 4.94 5.71
C LEU A 191 -2.43 3.70 6.15
N ASN A 192 -2.48 2.58 5.42
CA ASN A 192 -1.74 1.37 5.78
C ASN A 192 -0.26 1.47 5.35
N PRO A 193 0.73 1.39 6.28
CA PRO A 193 2.16 1.39 5.94
C PRO A 193 2.57 0.35 4.90
N LEU A 194 1.90 -0.81 4.88
CA LEU A 194 2.13 -1.87 3.91
C LEU A 194 1.79 -1.38 2.50
N ASP A 195 0.60 -0.83 2.31
CA ASP A 195 0.12 -0.26 1.06
C ASP A 195 0.91 0.94 0.57
N PHE A 196 1.04 1.99 1.40
CA PHE A 196 1.61 3.25 0.92
C PHE A 196 3.14 3.22 0.79
N SER A 197 3.81 2.18 1.28
CA SER A 197 5.28 2.12 1.30
C SER A 197 5.87 0.72 1.13
N PHE A 198 5.63 -0.22 2.06
CA PHE A 198 6.44 -1.44 2.13
C PHE A 198 6.27 -2.36 0.92
N TRP A 199 5.05 -2.51 0.42
CA TRP A 199 4.74 -3.25 -0.80
C TRP A 199 5.50 -2.74 -1.99
N TRP A 200 5.47 -1.43 -2.23
CA TRP A 200 6.22 -0.83 -3.31
C TRP A 200 7.73 -1.01 -3.12
N HIS A 201 8.25 -0.77 -1.91
CA HIS A 201 9.68 -0.91 -1.60
C HIS A 201 10.21 -2.32 -1.90
N VAL A 202 9.45 -3.35 -1.52
CA VAL A 202 9.83 -4.75 -1.74
C VAL A 202 9.65 -5.12 -3.20
N GLU A 203 8.49 -4.83 -3.79
CA GLU A 203 8.16 -5.18 -5.16
C GLU A 203 9.10 -4.53 -6.18
N SER A 204 9.41 -3.23 -6.02
CA SER A 204 10.28 -2.49 -6.93
C SER A 204 11.73 -2.99 -6.94
N GLN A 205 12.12 -3.78 -5.94
CA GLN A 205 13.46 -4.36 -5.83
C GLN A 205 13.47 -5.85 -6.15
N ALA A 206 12.43 -6.59 -5.73
CA ALA A 206 12.33 -8.04 -5.90
C ALA A 206 11.85 -8.43 -7.31
N CYS A 207 11.05 -7.58 -7.95
CA CYS A 207 10.37 -7.87 -9.21
C CYS A 207 10.88 -6.99 -10.35
N ARG A 208 12.14 -6.55 -10.34
CA ARG A 208 12.74 -5.75 -11.43
C ARG A 208 12.90 -6.56 -12.72
N VAL A 209 13.12 -7.86 -12.56
CA VAL A 209 13.27 -8.83 -13.65
C VAL A 209 12.18 -9.87 -13.54
N ARG A 210 11.87 -10.52 -14.66
CA ARG A 210 10.96 -11.66 -14.69
C ARG A 210 11.54 -12.82 -13.89
N HIS A 211 10.69 -13.52 -13.14
CA HIS A 211 11.02 -14.77 -12.46
C HIS A 211 10.62 -15.97 -13.31
N SER A 212 11.39 -17.05 -13.26
CA SER A 212 11.10 -18.27 -14.03
C SER A 212 9.89 -19.02 -13.48
N ASN A 213 9.69 -18.98 -12.17
CA ASN A 213 8.59 -19.65 -11.47
C ASN A 213 8.21 -18.91 -10.16
N VAL A 214 7.17 -19.41 -9.48
CA VAL A 214 6.67 -18.83 -8.22
C VAL A 214 7.67 -18.95 -7.07
N GLU A 215 8.50 -19.98 -7.03
CA GLU A 215 9.45 -20.21 -5.94
C GLU A 215 10.64 -19.23 -6.01
N ASP A 216 11.13 -18.96 -7.22
CA ASP A 216 12.14 -17.91 -7.45
C ASP A 216 11.60 -16.53 -7.04
N LEU A 217 10.34 -16.25 -7.37
CA LEU A 217 9.64 -15.03 -6.96
C LEU A 217 9.58 -14.93 -5.43
N LYS A 218 9.13 -15.99 -4.74
CA LYS A 218 9.08 -16.02 -3.27
C LYS A 218 10.45 -15.76 -2.66
N THR A 219 11.48 -16.46 -3.15
CA THR A 219 12.86 -16.30 -2.68
C THR A 219 13.36 -14.86 -2.84
N SER A 220 13.10 -14.24 -3.98
CA SER A 220 13.46 -12.84 -4.25
C SER A 220 12.72 -11.87 -3.30
N VAL A 221 11.41 -12.04 -3.15
CA VAL A 221 10.57 -11.20 -2.28
C VAL A 221 10.98 -11.36 -0.82
N GLU A 222 11.18 -12.58 -0.34
CA GLU A 222 11.63 -12.85 1.02
C GLU A 222 12.98 -12.20 1.33
N LYS A 223 13.93 -12.29 0.40
CA LYS A 223 15.24 -11.65 0.55
C LYS A 223 15.09 -10.15 0.74
N LYS A 224 14.24 -9.49 -0.05
CA LYS A 224 13.99 -8.05 0.07
C LYS A 224 13.19 -7.67 1.31
N TRP A 225 12.20 -8.49 1.68
CA TRP A 225 11.45 -8.31 2.92
C TRP A 225 12.38 -8.39 4.14
N LYS A 226 13.18 -9.45 4.25
CA LYS A 226 14.18 -9.67 5.32
C LYS A 226 15.17 -8.51 5.42
N ALA A 227 15.63 -7.98 4.29
CA ALA A 227 16.58 -6.88 4.20
C ALA A 227 16.01 -5.49 4.58
N MET A 228 14.69 -5.34 4.76
CA MET A 228 14.12 -4.07 5.22
C MET A 228 14.69 -3.68 6.59
N LYS A 229 15.35 -2.52 6.63
CA LYS A 229 15.98 -1.98 7.84
C LYS A 229 14.93 -1.62 8.89
N ARG A 230 15.22 -1.89 10.15
CA ARG A 230 14.36 -1.53 11.29
C ARG A 230 14.02 -0.04 11.31
N SER A 231 15.00 0.83 11.10
CA SER A 231 14.83 2.29 11.06
C SER A 231 13.86 2.75 9.97
N TYR A 232 13.89 2.10 8.81
CA TYR A 232 12.95 2.38 7.73
C TYR A 232 11.52 2.03 8.13
N ILE A 233 11.30 0.88 8.76
CA ILE A 233 9.98 0.45 9.23
C ILE A 233 9.42 1.44 10.26
N ILE A 234 10.22 1.84 11.25
CA ILE A 234 9.83 2.84 12.25
C ILE A 234 9.41 4.16 11.58
N THR A 235 10.24 4.68 10.67
CA THR A 235 9.99 5.95 9.97
C THR A 235 8.68 5.91 9.19
N VAL A 236 8.42 4.82 8.47
CA VAL A 236 7.20 4.65 7.69
C VAL A 236 5.98 4.53 8.61
N CYS A 237 6.07 3.75 9.69
CA CYS A 237 4.98 3.62 10.67
C CYS A 237 4.68 4.95 11.40
N GLN A 238 5.69 5.78 11.70
CA GLN A 238 5.50 7.11 12.28
C GLN A 238 4.70 8.05 11.36
N ALA A 239 4.79 7.86 10.04
CA ALA A 239 4.01 8.64 9.08
C ALA A 239 2.49 8.36 9.15
N PHE A 240 2.07 7.26 9.78
CA PHE A 240 0.66 6.90 9.93
C PHE A 240 -0.16 8.01 10.58
N ARG A 241 0.30 8.55 11.71
CA ARG A 241 -0.43 9.61 12.44
C ARG A 241 -0.63 10.85 11.58
N ARG A 242 0.44 11.34 10.94
CA ARG A 242 0.37 12.51 10.06
C ARG A 242 -0.59 12.29 8.89
N ARG A 243 -0.65 11.06 8.34
CA ARG A 243 -1.59 10.70 7.28
C ARG A 243 -3.04 10.67 7.76
N VAL A 244 -3.30 10.18 8.98
CA VAL A 244 -4.63 10.25 9.61
C VAL A 244 -5.07 11.71 9.76
N GLU A 245 -4.18 12.59 10.24
CA GLU A 245 -4.43 14.03 10.37
C GLU A 245 -4.73 14.67 9.00
N ALA A 246 -3.97 14.33 7.96
CA ALA A 246 -4.20 14.82 6.59
C ALA A 246 -5.57 14.38 6.02
N VAL A 247 -6.05 13.17 6.34
CA VAL A 247 -7.41 12.75 5.95
C VAL A 247 -8.48 13.59 6.66
N ILE A 248 -8.26 13.93 7.93
CA ILE A 248 -9.20 14.76 8.70
C ILE A 248 -9.25 16.18 8.11
N GLU A 249 -8.09 16.77 7.82
CA GLU A 249 -7.97 18.09 7.18
C GLU A 249 -8.65 18.11 5.80
N ALA A 250 -8.46 17.05 5.02
CA ALA A 250 -9.13 16.86 3.73
C ALA A 250 -10.63 16.48 3.86
N LYS A 251 -11.21 16.51 5.07
CA LYS A 251 -12.61 16.15 5.35
C LYS A 251 -12.98 14.77 4.78
N GLY A 252 -12.09 13.79 4.96
CA GLY A 252 -12.26 12.42 4.48
C GLY A 252 -11.92 12.19 3.00
N ALA A 253 -11.59 13.26 2.26
CA ALA A 253 -11.16 13.14 0.87
C ALA A 253 -9.73 12.57 0.76
N LYS A 254 -9.28 12.40 -0.49
CA LYS A 254 -7.89 12.05 -0.78
C LYS A 254 -7.01 13.28 -0.52
N PHE A 255 -5.82 13.03 0.01
CA PHE A 255 -4.78 14.04 0.17
C PHE A 255 -3.59 13.72 -0.73
N THR A 256 -2.73 14.73 -0.92
CA THR A 256 -1.39 14.58 -1.48
C THR A 256 -0.42 14.91 -0.35
N ASN A 257 0.53 14.01 -0.07
CA ASN A 257 1.71 14.40 0.67
C ASN A 257 2.58 15.16 -0.33
N ASP A 258 2.64 16.48 -0.20
CA ASP A 258 3.64 17.29 -0.89
C ASP A 258 5.04 16.98 -0.36
#